data_AF-A0A4Q0NZA9-F1
#
_entry.id   AF-A0A4Q0NZA9-F1
#
_cell.length_a   1.000
_cell.length_b   1.000
_cell.length_c   1.000
_cell.angle_alpha   90.00
_cell.angle_beta   90.00
_cell.angle_gamma   90.00
#
_symmetry.space_group_name_H-M   'P 1'
#
loop_
_entity.id
_entity.type
_entity.pdbx_description
1 polymer ?
#
loop_
_entity_poly.entity_id
_entity_poly.type
_entity_poly.pdbx_seq_one_letter_code
_entity_poly.pdbx_strand_id
1 'polypeptide(L)'
;MNVTWFKTLLGVSLLALMMHSCKIETSNDAAQDYATADLLGTWNVKTTAHKHPDIQSVKLVNDSVAEVVIKDLWGKQQQVSGTWERNVKQAVGPMEFSFDFKLSYHYDHQYTLMGKIEEADDTMTISVGDLVLEKS
;
A
#
# COMPACT_ATOMS: atom_id res chain seq x y z
N MET A 1 4.40 63.35 -0.23
CA MET A 1 4.26 61.96 -0.70
C MET A 1 3.77 61.12 0.46
N ASN A 2 2.57 60.56 0.35
CA ASN A 2 1.82 60.00 1.48
C ASN A 2 2.23 58.54 1.71
N VAL A 3 2.97 58.29 2.80
CA VAL A 3 3.59 57.00 3.16
C VAL A 3 2.55 55.90 3.46
N THR A 4 1.28 56.26 3.56
CA THR A 4 0.14 55.38 3.82
C THR A 4 -0.20 54.46 2.65
N TRP A 5 -0.06 54.91 1.41
CA TRP A 5 -0.42 54.10 0.23
C TRP A 5 0.51 52.89 0.01
N PHE A 6 1.80 53.05 0.34
CA PHE A 6 2.78 51.97 0.24
C PHE A 6 2.55 50.86 1.28
N LYS A 7 2.04 51.22 2.46
CA LYS A 7 1.74 50.27 3.55
C LYS A 7 0.52 49.41 3.25
N THR A 8 -0.51 49.97 2.62
CA THR A 8 -1.69 49.20 2.19
C THR A 8 -1.37 48.22 1.05
N LEU A 9 -0.49 48.59 0.12
CA LEU A 9 -0.11 47.71 -1.01
C LEU A 9 0.74 46.51 -0.56
N LEU A 10 1.64 46.71 0.40
CA LEU A 10 2.44 45.64 1.01
C LEU A 10 1.58 44.64 1.82
N GLY A 11 0.55 45.14 2.52
CA GLY A 11 -0.35 44.29 3.32
C GLY A 11 -1.23 43.36 2.47
N VAL A 12 -1.72 43.83 1.32
CA VAL A 12 -2.56 43.03 0.42
C VAL A 12 -1.75 41.97 -0.34
N SER A 13 -0.49 42.27 -0.69
CA SER A 13 0.42 41.30 -1.31
C SER A 13 0.80 40.15 -0.37
N LEU A 14 0.94 40.42 0.93
CA LEU A 14 1.31 39.39 1.90
C LEU A 14 0.17 38.39 2.14
N LEU A 15 -1.09 38.86 2.08
CA LEU A 15 -2.27 38.02 2.25
C LEU A 15 -2.50 37.07 1.05
N ALA A 16 -2.12 37.48 -0.16
CA ALA A 16 -2.22 36.67 -1.37
C ALA A 16 -1.20 35.51 -1.40
N LEU A 17 -0.03 35.66 -0.78
CA LEU A 17 0.99 34.60 -0.68
C LEU A 17 0.57 33.47 0.28
N MET A 18 -0.18 33.79 1.33
CA MET A 18 -0.63 32.79 2.32
C MET A 18 -1.73 31.85 1.82
N MET A 19 -2.42 32.19 0.73
CA MET A 19 -3.47 31.31 0.15
C MET A 19 -2.95 30.27 -0.84
N HIS A 20 -1.65 30.25 -1.16
CA HIS A 20 -1.07 29.21 -2.04
C HIS A 20 -0.55 27.98 -1.29
N SER A 21 -0.52 28.01 0.05
CA SER A 21 -0.02 26.89 0.87
C SER A 21 -1.12 26.02 1.47
N CYS A 22 -2.38 26.29 1.16
CA CYS A 22 -3.43 25.30 1.35
C CYS A 22 -3.39 24.35 0.16
N LYS A 23 -2.44 23.41 0.19
CA LYS A 23 -2.57 22.17 -0.59
C LYS A 23 -3.90 21.60 -0.12
N ILE A 24 -4.91 21.71 -0.97
CA ILE A 24 -6.11 20.92 -0.83
C ILE A 24 -5.60 19.48 -0.89
N GLU A 25 -5.48 18.85 0.26
CA GLU A 25 -5.57 17.40 0.37
C GLU A 25 -6.99 17.06 -0.05
N THR A 26 -7.22 17.04 -1.36
CA THR A 26 -8.23 16.18 -1.93
C THR A 26 -7.87 14.81 -1.40
N SER A 27 -8.61 14.36 -0.38
CA SER A 27 -8.80 12.94 -0.08
C SER A 27 -9.42 12.34 -1.34
N ASN A 28 -8.57 12.11 -2.34
CA ASN A 28 -8.93 11.36 -3.50
C ASN A 28 -8.78 9.91 -3.02
N ASP A 29 -9.88 9.34 -2.55
CA ASP A 29 -10.17 7.90 -2.61
C ASP A 29 -10.20 7.43 -4.08
N ALA A 30 -9.33 7.96 -4.93
CA ALA A 30 -9.03 7.43 -6.24
C ALA A 30 -8.08 6.28 -5.95
N ALA A 31 -8.59 5.06 -6.05
CA ALA A 31 -7.77 3.85 -6.13
C ALA A 31 -6.62 4.15 -7.10
N GLN A 32 -5.40 4.24 -6.56
CA GLN A 32 -4.23 4.56 -7.36
C GLN A 32 -4.01 3.36 -8.29
N ASP A 33 -4.22 3.57 -9.58
CA ASP A 33 -4.25 2.48 -10.56
C ASP A 33 -2.80 2.15 -10.97
N TYR A 34 -2.08 1.42 -10.10
CA TYR A 34 -0.72 0.95 -10.39
C TYR A 34 -0.71 0.00 -11.60
N ALA A 35 0.27 0.06 -12.49
CA ALA A 35 0.37 -0.96 -13.54
C ALA A 35 0.82 -2.29 -12.92
N THR A 36 0.40 -3.43 -13.48
CA THR A 36 0.82 -4.75 -12.97
C THR A 36 2.34 -4.88 -12.94
N ALA A 37 3.03 -4.32 -13.94
CA ALA A 37 4.49 -4.30 -14.01
C ALA A 37 5.13 -3.57 -12.81
N ASP A 38 4.47 -2.52 -12.30
CA ASP A 38 4.94 -1.75 -11.14
C ASP A 38 4.81 -2.54 -9.84
N LEU A 39 4.04 -3.63 -9.82
CA LEU A 39 3.86 -4.48 -8.65
C LEU A 39 4.77 -5.71 -8.66
N LEU A 40 5.27 -6.12 -9.84
CA LEU A 40 6.18 -7.27 -9.94
C LEU A 40 7.48 -7.04 -9.18
N GLY A 41 8.05 -8.14 -8.68
CA GLY A 41 9.28 -8.14 -7.90
C GLY A 41 9.09 -8.68 -6.49
N THR A 42 10.09 -8.47 -5.64
CA THR A 42 10.14 -8.98 -4.28
C THR A 42 9.63 -7.94 -3.29
N TRP A 43 8.79 -8.37 -2.37
CA TRP A 43 8.21 -7.61 -1.29
C TRP A 43 8.63 -8.25 0.04
N ASN A 44 9.35 -7.51 0.88
CA ASN A 44 9.88 -8.02 2.15
C ASN A 44 8.99 -7.58 3.31
N VAL A 45 8.91 -8.40 4.35
CA VAL A 45 8.20 -8.00 5.57
C VAL A 45 8.92 -6.85 6.27
N LYS A 46 8.19 -5.75 6.50
CA LYS A 46 8.64 -4.60 7.29
C LYS A 46 8.17 -4.70 8.74
N THR A 47 6.94 -5.16 8.96
CA THR A 47 6.37 -5.38 10.29
C THR A 47 5.95 -6.83 10.47
N THR A 48 6.58 -7.52 11.41
CA THR A 48 6.15 -8.87 11.82
C THR A 48 5.08 -8.76 12.87
N ALA A 49 3.83 -8.66 12.45
CA ALA A 49 2.77 -9.14 13.34
C ALA A 49 3.02 -10.62 13.58
N HIS A 50 3.36 -11.00 14.80
CA HIS A 50 3.67 -12.38 15.16
C HIS A 50 2.43 -13.27 15.01
N LYS A 51 2.12 -13.70 13.79
CA LYS A 51 1.10 -14.68 13.45
C LYS A 51 1.80 -15.77 12.64
N HIS A 52 1.75 -17.01 13.14
CA HIS A 52 2.25 -18.16 12.40
C HIS A 52 1.23 -18.56 11.33
N PRO A 53 1.63 -18.89 10.08
CA PRO A 53 3.00 -18.90 9.56
C PRO A 53 3.62 -17.51 9.33
N ASP A 54 4.92 -17.37 9.65
CA ASP A 54 5.66 -16.10 9.55
C ASP A 54 6.16 -15.88 8.11
N ILE A 55 5.43 -15.11 7.32
CA ILE A 55 5.86 -14.69 5.98
C ILE A 55 7.15 -13.87 6.13
N GLN A 56 8.14 -14.13 5.29
CA GLN A 56 9.41 -13.38 5.24
C GLN A 56 9.45 -12.48 4.01
N SER A 57 8.96 -12.99 2.89
CA SER A 57 8.83 -12.23 1.66
C SER A 57 7.78 -12.84 0.73
N VAL A 58 7.30 -12.01 -0.19
CA VAL A 58 6.42 -12.40 -1.28
C VAL A 58 7.02 -11.86 -2.58
N LYS A 59 7.22 -12.72 -3.57
CA LYS A 59 7.66 -12.31 -4.90
C LYS A 59 6.52 -12.46 -5.88
N LEU A 60 6.08 -11.35 -6.48
CA LEU A 60 5.09 -11.36 -7.55
C LEU A 60 5.83 -11.61 -8.87
N VAL A 61 5.60 -12.79 -9.45
CA VAL A 61 6.40 -13.31 -10.58
C VAL A 61 5.83 -12.84 -11.91
N ASN A 62 4.51 -12.90 -12.05
CA ASN A 62 3.77 -12.44 -13.22
C ASN A 62 2.39 -11.92 -12.77
N ASP A 63 1.42 -11.83 -13.67
CA ASP A 63 0.07 -11.29 -13.44
C ASP A 63 -0.80 -12.09 -12.45
N SER A 64 -0.43 -13.34 -12.15
CA SER A 64 -1.27 -14.24 -11.36
C SER A 64 -0.50 -15.12 -10.39
N VAL A 65 0.82 -15.28 -10.56
CA VAL A 65 1.68 -16.17 -9.78
C VAL A 65 2.51 -15.38 -8.78
N ALA A 66 2.55 -15.88 -7.55
CA ALA A 66 3.40 -15.40 -6.48
C ALA A 66 4.23 -16.53 -5.88
N GLU A 67 5.41 -16.21 -5.38
CA GLU A 67 6.24 -17.09 -4.56
C GLU A 67 6.29 -16.52 -3.15
N VAL A 68 5.88 -17.29 -2.14
CA VAL A 68 5.85 -16.86 -0.74
C VAL A 68 6.94 -17.60 0.02
N VAL A 69 7.81 -16.86 0.69
CA VAL A 69 8.83 -17.44 1.58
C VAL A 69 8.32 -17.37 3.00
N ILE A 70 8.21 -18.53 3.65
CA ILE A 70 7.65 -18.70 4.99
C ILE A 70 8.71 -19.27 5.91
N LYS A 71 8.74 -18.79 7.16
CA LYS A 71 9.51 -19.38 8.24
C LYS A 71 8.57 -20.14 9.18
N ASP A 72 8.88 -21.41 9.40
CA ASP A 72 8.07 -22.29 10.25
C ASP A 72 8.39 -22.16 11.75
N LEU A 73 7.62 -22.84 12.61
CA LEU A 73 7.84 -22.81 14.07
C LEU A 73 9.19 -23.39 14.48
N TRP A 74 9.82 -24.22 13.64
CA TRP A 74 11.14 -24.79 13.85
C TRP A 74 12.26 -23.91 13.24
N GLY A 75 11.90 -22.77 12.67
CA GLY A 75 12.82 -21.82 12.04
C GLY A 75 13.29 -22.23 10.64
N LYS A 76 12.75 -23.30 10.06
CA LYS A 76 13.07 -23.71 8.69
C LYS A 76 12.31 -22.84 7.70
N GLN A 77 13.04 -22.35 6.71
CA GLN A 77 12.47 -21.60 5.60
C GLN A 77 11.93 -22.55 4.53
N GLN A 78 10.75 -22.21 4.00
CA GLN A 78 10.11 -22.93 2.92
C GLN A 78 9.57 -21.93 1.91
N GLN A 79 9.76 -22.21 0.63
CA GLN A 79 9.17 -21.45 -0.46
C GLN A 79 7.93 -22.20 -0.94
N VAL A 80 6.79 -21.51 -0.97
CA VAL A 80 5.54 -22.05 -1.50
C VAL A 80 5.04 -21.20 -2.65
N SER A 81 4.37 -21.85 -3.60
CA SER A 81 3.69 -21.15 -4.68
C SER A 81 2.34 -20.63 -4.20
N GLY A 82 1.95 -19.47 -4.71
CA GLY A 82 0.66 -18.83 -4.47
C GLY A 82 0.16 -18.14 -5.72
N THR A 83 -1.05 -17.61 -5.62
CA THR A 83 -1.65 -16.75 -6.63
C THR A 83 -1.91 -15.38 -6.05
N TRP A 84 -1.89 -14.36 -6.89
CA TRP A 84 -2.28 -13.02 -6.48
C TRP A 84 -3.22 -12.37 -7.48
N GLU A 85 -4.02 -11.45 -6.99
CA GLU A 85 -5.02 -10.71 -7.76
C GLU A 85 -5.02 -9.25 -7.30
N ARG A 86 -5.39 -8.35 -8.23
CA ARG A 86 -5.55 -6.92 -7.98
C ARG A 86 -7.02 -6.49 -8.02
N ASN A 87 -7.33 -5.37 -7.38
CA ASN A 87 -8.64 -4.71 -7.47
C ASN A 87 -9.81 -5.68 -7.20
N VAL A 88 -9.67 -6.49 -6.15
CA VAL A 88 -10.61 -7.55 -5.80
C VAL A 88 -11.82 -6.96 -5.08
N LYS A 89 -13.00 -7.31 -5.57
CA LYS A 89 -14.27 -7.01 -4.89
C LYS A 89 -14.89 -8.31 -4.39
N GLN A 90 -15.27 -8.35 -3.12
CA GLN A 90 -15.90 -9.51 -2.51
C GLN A 90 -17.13 -9.09 -1.71
N ALA A 91 -18.24 -9.79 -1.92
CA ALA A 91 -19.45 -9.63 -1.14
C ALA A 91 -19.55 -10.68 -0.02
N VAL A 92 -19.90 -10.24 1.19
CA VAL A 92 -20.21 -11.11 2.33
C VAL A 92 -21.58 -10.70 2.88
N GLY A 93 -22.61 -11.42 2.45
CA GLY A 93 -24.00 -11.04 2.72
C GLY A 93 -24.35 -9.70 2.06
N PRO A 94 -24.89 -8.72 2.80
CA PRO A 94 -25.23 -7.40 2.26
C PRO A 94 -24.03 -6.44 2.17
N MET A 95 -22.83 -6.86 2.62
CA MET A 95 -21.64 -6.02 2.66
C MET A 95 -20.75 -6.30 1.45
N GLU A 96 -20.25 -5.23 0.82
CA GLU A 96 -19.24 -5.30 -0.23
C GLU A 96 -17.90 -4.77 0.29
N PHE A 97 -16.84 -5.53 0.07
CA PHE A 97 -15.47 -5.18 0.42
C PHE A 97 -14.64 -5.03 -0.86
N SER A 98 -13.76 -4.04 -0.88
CA SER A 98 -12.83 -3.79 -1.98
C SER A 98 -11.41 -3.79 -1.45
N PHE A 99 -10.53 -4.52 -2.12
CA PHE A 99 -9.12 -4.67 -1.77
C PHE A 99 -8.26 -4.45 -3.02
N ASP A 100 -7.14 -3.76 -2.87
CA ASP A 100 -6.24 -3.52 -3.99
C ASP A 100 -5.42 -4.77 -4.30
N PHE A 101 -5.18 -5.59 -3.28
CA PHE A 101 -4.34 -6.77 -3.35
C PHE A 101 -4.98 -7.96 -2.63
N LYS A 102 -4.90 -9.13 -3.26
CA LYS A 102 -5.23 -10.43 -2.65
C LYS A 102 -4.12 -11.42 -2.97
N LEU A 103 -3.60 -12.10 -1.96
CA LEU A 103 -2.64 -13.20 -2.07
C LEU A 103 -3.27 -14.48 -1.52
N SER A 104 -3.20 -15.58 -2.27
CA SER A 104 -3.65 -16.89 -1.85
C SER A 104 -2.50 -17.89 -1.96
N TYR A 105 -2.26 -18.70 -0.93
CA TYR A 105 -1.19 -19.71 -0.96
C TYR A 105 -1.55 -20.91 -0.09
N HIS A 106 -0.84 -22.01 -0.28
CA HIS A 106 -1.02 -23.25 0.48
C HIS A 106 0.28 -23.62 1.19
N TYR A 107 0.26 -23.72 2.52
CA TYR A 107 1.44 -24.01 3.34
C TYR A 107 1.20 -25.17 4.34
N ASP A 108 -0.04 -25.33 4.79
CA ASP A 108 -0.60 -26.49 5.51
C ASP A 108 -2.11 -26.56 5.25
N HIS A 109 -2.71 -25.38 5.16
CA HIS A 109 -4.07 -25.06 4.79
C HIS A 109 -4.01 -23.95 3.74
N GLN A 110 -5.18 -23.61 3.20
CA GLN A 110 -5.32 -22.48 2.30
C GLN A 110 -5.36 -21.18 3.10
N TYR A 111 -4.43 -20.28 2.79
CA TYR A 111 -4.42 -18.92 3.33
C TYR A 111 -4.88 -17.94 2.26
N THR A 112 -5.55 -16.89 2.69
CA THR A 112 -5.90 -15.76 1.84
C THR A 112 -5.68 -14.47 2.62
N LEU A 113 -4.84 -13.62 2.05
CA LEU A 113 -4.47 -12.32 2.57
C LEU A 113 -5.05 -11.26 1.65
N MET A 114 -5.74 -10.26 2.21
CA MET A 114 -6.34 -9.17 1.45
C MET A 114 -5.90 -7.85 2.06
N GLY A 115 -5.49 -6.91 1.21
CA GLY A 115 -4.85 -5.70 1.66
C GLY A 115 -4.97 -4.54 0.68
N LYS A 116 -4.32 -3.44 1.06
CA LYS A 116 -4.23 -2.21 0.28
C LYS A 116 -2.81 -1.99 -0.19
N ILE A 117 -2.67 -1.30 -1.33
CA ILE A 117 -1.37 -0.89 -1.87
C ILE A 117 -1.23 0.61 -1.64
N GLU A 118 -0.17 1.01 -0.95
CA GLU A 118 0.09 2.40 -0.58
C GLU A 118 1.50 2.79 -1.04
N GLU A 119 1.64 3.99 -1.60
CA GLU A 119 2.93 4.57 -1.98
C GLU A 119 3.15 5.84 -1.17
N ALA A 120 4.26 5.89 -0.42
CA ALA A 120 4.68 7.04 0.37
C ALA A 120 6.20 7.14 0.36
N ASP A 121 6.73 8.36 0.22
CA ASP A 121 8.19 8.62 0.22
C ASP A 121 8.98 7.70 -0.74
N ASP A 122 8.51 7.59 -1.99
CA ASP A 122 9.05 6.70 -3.05
C ASP A 122 9.11 5.21 -2.66
N THR A 123 8.36 4.82 -1.63
CA THR A 123 8.30 3.44 -1.12
C THR A 123 6.89 2.89 -1.30
N MET A 124 6.79 1.76 -1.99
CA MET A 124 5.53 1.06 -2.17
C MET A 124 5.36 -0.04 -1.13
N THR A 125 4.19 -0.11 -0.52
CA THR A 125 3.85 -1.08 0.52
C THR A 125 2.53 -1.78 0.24
N ILE A 126 2.43 -3.03 0.69
CA ILE A 126 1.18 -3.79 0.76
C ILE A 126 0.86 -4.00 2.24
N SER A 127 -0.26 -3.44 2.68
CA SER A 127 -0.75 -3.53 4.05
C SER A 127 -1.87 -4.57 4.15
N VAL A 128 -1.62 -5.67 4.87
CA VAL A 128 -2.57 -6.78 5.11
C VAL A 128 -2.77 -6.95 6.62
N GLY A 129 -3.80 -6.31 7.17
CA GLY A 129 -4.02 -6.28 8.61
C GLY A 129 -2.79 -5.69 9.32
N ASP A 130 -2.11 -6.51 10.12
CA ASP A 130 -0.91 -6.11 10.87
C ASP A 130 0.41 -6.39 10.12
N LEU A 131 0.34 -7.09 8.98
CA LEU A 131 1.49 -7.39 8.11
C LEU A 131 1.68 -6.26 7.10
N VAL A 132 2.89 -5.70 7.04
CA VAL A 132 3.28 -4.73 6.00
C VAL A 132 4.41 -5.34 5.18
N LEU A 133 4.21 -5.42 3.87
CA LEU A 133 5.21 -5.80 2.89
C LEU A 133 5.73 -4.54 2.19
N GLU A 134 7.04 -4.38 2.10
CA GLU A 134 7.69 -3.27 1.42
C GLU A 134 8.40 -3.78 0.16
N LYS A 135 8.22 -3.06 -0.95
CA LYS A 135 8.87 -3.42 -2.21
C LYS A 135 10.39 -3.22 -2.11
N SER A 136 11.17 -4.21 -2.61
CA SER A 136 12.64 -4.15 -2.67
C SER A 136 13.16 -3.28 -3.81
#